data_AF-A0A960ZKM2-F1
#
_entry.id   AF-A0A960ZKM2-F1
#
_cell.length_a   1.000
_cell.length_b   1.000
_cell.length_c   1.000
_cell.angle_alpha   90.00
_cell.angle_beta   90.00
_cell.angle_gamma   90.00
#
_symmetry.space_group_name_H-M   'P 1'
#
loop_
_entity.id
_entity.type
_entity.pdbx_description
1 polymer ?
#
loop_
_entity_poly.entity_id
_entity_poly.type
_entity_poly.pdbx_seq_one_letter_code
_entity_poly.pdbx_strand_id
1 'polypeptide(L)'
;MLIHSYLAFFSGGLAVTYILFSALYSKQSKPLTWMFPAAISLLFLCFSVFSIIQEGPLGFWYEHTRNFWGNQIWFDLLIAVGIGWTLLLPLAKELKMNLVIWAVIVLSTGCIGLSAMLARALYLKHRDKVNLGRA
;
A
#
# COMPACT_ATOMS: atom_id res chain seq x y z
N MET A 1 13.23 23.22 -1.81
CA MET A 1 11.94 23.47 -1.13
C MET A 1 10.74 23.33 -2.07
N LEU A 2 10.67 24.08 -3.18
CA LEU A 2 9.49 24.09 -4.07
C LEU A 2 9.08 22.69 -4.57
N ILE A 3 10.02 21.84 -5.00
CA ILE A 3 9.70 20.52 -5.57
C ILE A 3 9.07 19.54 -4.57
N HIS A 4 9.54 19.54 -3.31
CA HIS A 4 8.98 18.67 -2.26
C HIS A 4 7.58 19.10 -1.86
N SER A 5 7.32 20.41 -1.84
CA SER A 5 5.97 20.95 -1.61
C SER A 5 5.01 20.54 -2.74
N TYR A 6 5.43 20.62 -4.00
CA TYR A 6 4.60 20.16 -5.13
C TYR A 6 4.27 18.68 -5.05
N LEU A 7 5.23 17.83 -4.68
CA LEU A 7 4.99 16.39 -4.50
C LEU A 7 3.93 16.14 -3.42
N ALA A 8 4.02 16.80 -2.26
CA ALA A 8 3.07 16.65 -1.17
C ALA A 8 1.64 17.10 -1.54
N PHE A 9 1.51 18.26 -2.18
CA PHE A 9 0.21 18.75 -2.65
C PHE A 9 -0.39 17.85 -3.73
N PHE A 10 0.44 17.39 -4.68
CA PHE A 10 0.00 16.51 -5.74
C PHE A 10 -0.47 15.15 -5.20
N SER A 11 0.32 14.50 -4.32
CA SER A 11 -0.07 13.23 -3.71
C SER A 11 -1.30 13.36 -2.81
N GLY A 12 -1.41 14.46 -2.05
CA GLY A 12 -2.59 14.75 -1.24
C GLY A 12 -3.85 14.94 -2.08
N GLY A 13 -3.74 15.72 -3.17
CA GLY A 13 -4.82 15.90 -4.14
C GLY A 13 -5.27 14.59 -4.80
N LEU A 14 -4.32 13.72 -5.18
CA LEU A 14 -4.64 12.39 -5.70
C LEU A 14 -5.37 11.51 -4.67
N ALA A 15 -4.96 11.55 -3.41
CA ALA A 15 -5.63 10.78 -2.34
C ALA A 15 -7.07 11.28 -2.12
N VAL A 16 -7.27 12.59 -2.00
CA VAL A 16 -8.60 13.20 -1.81
C VAL A 16 -9.51 12.87 -3.00
N THR A 17 -9.02 13.07 -4.22
CA THR A 17 -9.81 12.78 -5.43
C THR A 17 -10.17 11.31 -5.53
N TYR A 18 -9.24 10.39 -5.26
CA TYR A 18 -9.52 8.95 -5.23
C TYR A 18 -10.58 8.59 -4.19
N ILE A 19 -10.45 9.10 -2.96
CA ILE A 19 -11.41 8.83 -1.88
C ILE A 19 -12.80 9.35 -2.25
N LEU A 20 -12.91 10.62 -2.64
CA LEU A 20 -14.19 11.21 -3.02
C LEU A 20 -14.81 10.50 -4.23
N PHE A 21 -14.00 10.21 -5.26
CA PHE A 21 -14.48 9.49 -6.44
C PHE A 21 -15.01 8.10 -6.06
N SER A 22 -14.25 7.34 -5.27
CA SER A 22 -14.64 6.00 -4.82
C SER A 22 -15.89 6.01 -3.93
N ALA A 23 -16.06 7.04 -3.09
CA ALA A 23 -17.22 7.18 -2.22
C ALA A 23 -18.49 7.56 -3.00
N LEU A 24 -18.37 8.52 -3.92
CA LEU A 24 -19.51 9.13 -4.62
C LEU A 24 -19.98 8.32 -5.84
N TYR A 25 -19.10 7.55 -6.49
CA TYR A 25 -19.41 6.86 -7.75
C TYR A 25 -19.46 5.32 -7.63
N SER A 26 -19.54 4.76 -6.42
CA SER A 26 -19.59 3.31 -6.18
C SER A 26 -20.96 2.66 -6.46
N LYS A 27 -21.61 2.93 -7.61
CA LYS A 27 -22.92 2.31 -7.91
C LYS A 27 -22.88 0.84 -8.35
N GLN A 28 -21.72 0.33 -8.76
CA GLN A 28 -21.41 -1.10 -8.89
C GLN A 28 -19.94 -1.19 -9.26
N SER A 29 -19.07 -1.08 -8.25
CA SER A 29 -17.63 -1.06 -8.49
C SER A 29 -17.22 -2.41 -9.07
N LYS A 30 -16.71 -2.42 -10.31
CA LYS A 30 -16.01 -3.59 -10.86
C LYS A 30 -14.98 -4.05 -9.81
N PRO A 31 -14.82 -5.36 -9.59
CA PRO A 31 -13.85 -5.85 -8.62
C PRO A 31 -12.48 -5.26 -8.96
N LEU A 32 -11.81 -4.70 -7.95
CA LEU A 32 -10.49 -4.10 -8.11
C LEU A 32 -9.56 -5.12 -8.78
N THR A 33 -8.95 -4.76 -9.90
CA THR A 33 -7.97 -5.61 -10.56
C THR A 33 -6.71 -5.67 -9.71
N TRP A 34 -6.10 -6.87 -9.61
CA TRP A 34 -4.84 -7.07 -8.90
C TRP A 34 -3.68 -6.23 -9.47
N MET A 35 -3.80 -5.78 -10.72
CA MET A 35 -2.78 -4.96 -11.40
C MET A 35 -2.62 -3.58 -10.76
N PHE A 36 -3.70 -2.99 -10.26
CA PHE A 36 -3.65 -1.65 -9.67
C PHE A 36 -2.78 -1.60 -8.40
N PRO A 37 -3.01 -2.42 -7.35
CA PRO A 37 -2.13 -2.44 -6.19
C PRO A 37 -0.73 -2.98 -6.52
N ALA A 38 -0.57 -3.83 -7.56
CA ALA A 38 0.75 -4.25 -8.03
C ALA A 38 1.56 -3.08 -8.61
N ALA A 39 0.92 -2.25 -9.44
CA ALA A 39 1.55 -1.06 -10.01
C ALA A 39 1.92 -0.03 -8.93
N ILE A 40 1.03 0.22 -7.97
CA ILE A 40 1.34 1.10 -6.82
C ILE A 40 2.54 0.58 -6.04
N SER A 41 2.56 -0.72 -5.73
CA SER A 41 3.67 -1.35 -4.99
C SER A 41 4.99 -1.19 -5.75
N LEU A 42 5.00 -1.46 -7.06
CA LEU A 42 6.19 -1.34 -7.90
C LEU A 42 6.69 0.11 -8.00
N LEU A 43 5.79 1.05 -8.29
CA LEU A 43 6.15 2.47 -8.42
C LEU A 43 6.71 3.01 -7.10
N PHE A 44 6.09 2.65 -5.97
CA PHE A 44 6.59 3.11 -4.68
C PHE A 44 7.91 2.44 -4.30
N LEU A 45 8.09 1.15 -4.61
CA LEU A 45 9.37 0.48 -4.45
C LEU A 45 10.49 1.15 -5.26
N CYS A 46 10.23 1.46 -6.53
CA CYS A 46 11.19 2.18 -7.38
C CYS A 46 11.56 3.55 -6.79
N PHE A 47 10.56 4.29 -6.29
CA PHE A 47 10.80 5.56 -5.62
C PHE A 47 11.61 5.39 -4.32
N SER A 48 11.30 4.38 -3.50
CA SER A 48 12.06 4.09 -2.28
C SER A 48 13.50 3.68 -2.56
N VAL A 49 13.75 2.87 -3.59
CA VAL A 49 15.11 2.53 -4.03
C VAL A 49 15.85 3.78 -4.49
N PHE A 50 15.19 4.65 -5.26
CA PHE A 50 15.76 5.93 -5.67
C PHE A 50 16.14 6.80 -4.45
N SER A 51 15.25 6.94 -3.46
CA SER A 51 15.55 7.67 -2.22
C SER A 51 16.72 7.07 -1.45
N ILE A 52 16.82 5.74 -1.35
CA ILE A 52 17.94 5.07 -0.69
C ILE A 52 19.27 5.37 -1.40
N ILE A 53 19.28 5.40 -2.73
CA ILE A 53 20.47 5.73 -3.52
C ILE A 53 20.90 7.18 -3.30
N GLN A 54 19.96 8.11 -3.18
CA GLN A 54 20.25 9.55 -3.05
C GLN A 54 20.58 9.98 -1.61
N GLU A 55 19.87 9.43 -0.62
CA GLU A 55 19.84 9.94 0.76
C GLU A 55 20.30 8.90 1.79
N GLY A 56 20.61 7.68 1.34
CA GLY A 56 21.03 6.56 2.17
C GLY A 56 19.87 5.75 2.75
N PRO A 57 20.16 4.55 3.29
CA PRO A 57 19.13 3.61 3.74
C PRO A 57 18.39 4.01 5.02
N LEU A 58 18.92 4.98 5.78
CA LEU A 58 18.39 5.40 7.08
C LEU A 58 17.78 6.81 7.08
N GLY A 59 17.66 7.45 5.92
CA GLY A 59 17.08 8.80 5.80
C GLY A 59 15.67 8.90 6.40
N PHE A 60 14.85 7.84 6.23
CA PHE A 60 13.52 7.78 6.82
C PHE A 60 13.54 7.86 8.35
N TRP A 61 14.54 7.26 9.03
CA TRP A 61 14.56 7.24 10.49
C TRP A 61 14.72 8.65 11.05
N TYR A 62 15.64 9.42 10.49
CA TYR A 62 15.87 10.81 10.85
C TYR A 62 14.59 11.65 10.70
N GLU A 63 13.87 11.50 9.58
CA GLU A 63 12.63 12.22 9.31
C GLU A 63 11.51 11.93 10.31
N HIS A 64 11.45 10.70 10.85
CA HIS A 64 10.45 10.34 11.86
C HIS A 64 10.83 10.83 13.27
N THR A 65 12.12 10.95 13.59
CA THR A 65 12.56 11.30 14.96
C THR A 65 12.87 12.78 15.17
N ARG A 66 12.92 13.60 14.12
CA ARG A 66 13.41 14.99 14.21
C ARG A 66 12.55 15.93 15.04
N ASN A 67 11.23 15.70 15.13
CA ASN A 67 10.29 16.54 15.87
C ASN A 67 8.93 15.82 16.05
N PHE A 68 8.01 16.45 16.78
CA PHE A 68 6.67 15.89 17.02
C PHE A 68 5.84 15.69 15.75
N TRP A 69 6.00 16.53 14.72
CA TRP A 69 5.33 16.32 13.43
C TRP A 69 5.83 15.06 12.73
N GLY A 70 7.14 14.80 12.77
CA GLY A 70 7.74 13.56 12.27
C GLY A 70 7.18 12.32 12.98
N ASN A 71 7.09 12.38 14.32
CA ASN A 71 6.50 11.30 15.11
C ASN A 71 5.02 11.09 14.78
N GLN A 72 4.25 12.16 14.62
CA GLN A 72 2.84 12.07 14.26
C GLN A 72 2.66 11.38 12.90
N ILE A 73 3.43 11.79 11.88
CA ILE A 73 3.42 11.14 10.56
C ILE A 73 3.78 9.66 10.68
N TRP A 74 4.77 9.31 11.52
CA TRP A 74 5.14 7.92 11.76
C TRP A 74 3.97 7.10 12.33
N PHE A 75 3.28 7.63 13.35
CA PHE A 75 2.13 6.97 13.95
C PHE A 75 0.99 6.79 12.95
N ASP A 76 0.69 7.81 12.14
CA ASP A 76 -0.34 7.74 11.11
C ASP A 76 -0.06 6.59 10.11
N LEU A 77 1.20 6.46 9.67
CA LEU A 77 1.63 5.39 8.76
C LEU A 77 1.51 4.00 9.41
N LEU A 78 1.95 3.85 10.68
CA LEU A 78 1.85 2.57 11.40
C LEU A 78 0.40 2.15 11.64
N ILE A 79 -0.47 3.10 12.00
CA ILE A 79 -1.90 2.85 12.18
C ILE A 79 -2.54 2.46 10.84
N ALA A 80 -2.24 3.16 9.75
CA ALA A 80 -2.75 2.83 8.43
C ALA A 80 -2.33 1.42 7.97
N VAL A 81 -1.07 1.03 8.19
CA VAL A 81 -0.59 -0.34 7.94
C VAL A 81 -1.33 -1.35 8.81
N GLY A 82 -1.53 -1.06 10.10
CA GLY A 82 -2.27 -1.92 11.02
C GLY A 82 -3.73 -2.14 10.60
N ILE A 83 -4.41 -1.08 10.19
CA ILE A 83 -5.78 -1.15 9.64
C ILE A 83 -5.79 -2.01 8.37
N GLY A 84 -4.93 -1.71 7.40
CA GLY A 84 -4.92 -2.44 6.14
C GLY A 84 -4.53 -3.92 6.30
N TRP A 85 -3.60 -4.24 7.20
CA TRP A 85 -3.27 -5.61 7.57
C TRP A 85 -4.50 -6.34 8.15
N THR A 86 -5.17 -5.72 9.12
CA THR A 86 -6.35 -6.29 9.79
C THR A 86 -7.48 -6.57 8.81
N LEU A 87 -7.72 -5.65 7.87
CA LEU A 87 -8.75 -5.79 6.84
C LEU A 87 -8.39 -6.85 5.77
N LEU A 88 -7.11 -7.00 5.44
CA LEU A 88 -6.63 -8.02 4.50
C LEU A 88 -6.54 -9.41 5.10
N LEU A 89 -6.36 -9.51 6.42
CA LEU A 89 -6.16 -10.75 7.14
C LEU A 89 -7.21 -11.85 6.84
N PRO A 90 -8.54 -11.60 6.88
CA PRO A 90 -9.53 -12.64 6.58
C PRO A 90 -9.41 -13.15 5.13
N LEU A 91 -9.22 -12.24 4.17
CA LEU A 91 -9.06 -12.61 2.76
C LEU A 91 -7.80 -13.43 2.53
N ALA A 92 -6.68 -13.06 3.16
CA ALA A 92 -5.44 -13.80 3.05
C ALA A 92 -5.54 -15.21 3.65
N LYS A 93 -6.30 -15.37 4.75
CA LYS A 93 -6.60 -16.69 5.34
C LYS A 93 -7.46 -17.55 4.42
N GLU A 94 -8.52 -16.99 3.85
CA GLU A 94 -9.39 -17.67 2.87
C GLU A 94 -8.58 -18.21 1.68
N LEU A 95 -7.63 -17.41 1.19
CA LEU A 95 -6.74 -17.74 0.07
C LEU A 95 -5.51 -18.56 0.48
N LYS A 96 -5.44 -19.03 1.73
CA LYS A 96 -4.34 -19.86 2.29
C LYS A 96 -2.94 -19.26 2.07
N MET A 97 -2.83 -17.94 2.14
CA MET A 97 -1.54 -17.24 2.03
C MET A 97 -0.69 -17.48 3.30
N ASN A 98 0.63 -17.61 3.13
CA ASN A 98 1.55 -17.71 4.28
C ASN A 98 1.67 -16.35 4.99
N LEU A 99 0.92 -16.17 6.07
CA LEU A 99 0.83 -14.91 6.79
C LEU A 99 2.15 -14.49 7.44
N VAL A 100 3.02 -15.41 7.83
CA VAL A 100 4.29 -15.08 8.49
C VAL A 100 5.23 -14.40 7.49
N ILE A 101 5.36 -14.96 6.29
CA ILE A 101 6.17 -14.36 5.22
C ILE A 101 5.64 -12.97 4.87
N TRP A 102 4.32 -12.84 4.73
CA TRP A 102 3.71 -11.54 4.44
C TRP A 102 3.86 -10.53 5.57
N ALA A 103 3.78 -10.96 6.83
CA ALA A 103 4.04 -10.08 7.97
C ALA A 103 5.46 -9.53 7.93
N VAL A 104 6.46 -10.37 7.66
CA VAL A 104 7.87 -9.94 7.52
C VAL A 104 8.01 -8.91 6.40
N ILE A 105 7.43 -9.16 5.23
CA ILE A 105 7.48 -8.24 4.09
C ILE A 105 6.82 -6.90 4.44
N VAL A 106 5.62 -6.92 5.02
CA VAL A 106 4.87 -5.71 5.38
C VAL A 106 5.59 -4.91 6.48
N LEU A 107 6.09 -5.57 7.53
CA LEU A 107 6.82 -4.89 8.59
C LEU A 107 8.14 -4.27 8.10
N SER A 108 8.78 -4.89 7.12
CA SER A 108 10.04 -4.39 6.56
C SER A 108 9.86 -3.26 5.55
N THR A 109 8.70 -3.16 4.89
CA THR A 109 8.50 -2.26 3.73
C THR A 109 7.24 -1.38 3.82
N GLY A 110 6.47 -1.49 4.89
CA GLY A 110 5.23 -0.75 5.10
C GLY A 110 4.21 -0.98 3.98
N CYS A 111 3.75 0.13 3.39
CA CYS A 111 2.72 0.12 2.35
C CYS A 111 3.14 -0.59 1.06
N ILE A 112 4.44 -0.67 0.74
CA ILE A 112 4.91 -1.42 -0.45
C ILE A 112 4.51 -2.89 -0.32
N GLY A 113 4.87 -3.51 0.80
CA GLY A 113 4.55 -4.90 1.11
C GLY A 113 3.04 -5.12 1.25
N LEU A 114 2.33 -4.17 1.84
CA LEU A 114 0.87 -4.27 2.02
C LEU A 114 0.13 -4.21 0.68
N SER A 115 0.54 -3.32 -0.23
CA SER A 115 0.02 -3.26 -1.60
C SER A 115 0.37 -4.53 -2.39
N ALA A 116 1.59 -5.07 -2.23
CA ALA A 116 1.96 -6.35 -2.84
C ALA A 116 1.10 -7.52 -2.33
N MET A 117 0.81 -7.55 -1.03
CA MET A 117 -0.05 -8.54 -0.40
C MET A 117 -1.49 -8.46 -0.96
N LEU A 118 -2.03 -7.24 -1.05
CA LEU A 118 -3.35 -7.01 -1.66
C LEU A 118 -3.38 -7.47 -3.13
N ALA A 119 -2.35 -7.12 -3.91
CA ALA A 119 -2.24 -7.58 -5.30
C ALA A 119 -2.24 -9.11 -5.39
N ARG A 120 -1.45 -9.78 -4.54
CA ARG A 120 -1.43 -11.25 -4.51
C ARG A 120 -2.80 -11.83 -4.14
N ALA A 121 -3.45 -11.28 -3.13
CA ALA A 121 -4.77 -11.75 -2.70
C ALA A 121 -5.81 -11.61 -3.83
N LEU A 122 -5.84 -10.47 -4.51
CA LEU A 122 -6.75 -10.25 -5.65
C LEU A 122 -6.42 -11.15 -6.84
N TYR A 123 -5.15 -11.42 -7.11
CA TYR A 123 -4.73 -12.33 -8.18
C TYR A 123 -5.20 -13.76 -7.90
N LEU A 124 -4.99 -14.27 -6.68
CA LEU A 124 -5.43 -15.61 -6.29
C LEU A 124 -6.95 -15.72 -6.35
N LYS A 125 -7.69 -14.73 -5.81
CA LYS A 125 -9.15 -14.68 -5.87
C LYS A 125 -9.67 -14.69 -7.31
N HIS A 126 -9.01 -13.96 -8.22
CA HIS A 126 -9.37 -13.94 -9.63
C HIS A 126 -9.11 -15.30 -10.29
N ARG A 127 -7.95 -15.89 -10.05
CA ARG A 127 -7.57 -17.20 -10.58
C ARG A 127 -8.51 -18.31 -10.10
N ASP A 128 -8.87 -18.33 -8.83
CA ASP A 128 -9.75 -19.37 -8.26
C ASP A 128 -11.17 -19.28 -8.84
N LYS A 129 -11.69 -18.06 -9.06
CA LYS A 129 -12.96 -17.85 -9.79
C LYS A 129 -12.90 -18.39 -11.22
N VAL A 130 -11.79 -18.16 -11.93
CA VAL A 130 -11.60 -18.69 -13.29
C VAL A 130 -11.57 -20.22 -13.29
N ASN A 131 -10.95 -20.85 -12.27
CA ASN A 131 -10.91 -22.31 -12.16
C ASN A 131 -12.28 -22.93 -11.86
N LEU A 132 -13.08 -22.29 -11.01
CA LEU A 132 -14.45 -22.76 -10.69
C LEU A 132 -15.42 -22.63 -11.88
N GLY A 133 -15.21 -21.66 -12.78
CA GLY A 133 -16.02 -21.52 -14.00
C GLY A 133 -15.61 -22.43 -15.16
N ARG A 134 -14.57 -23.25 -14.96
CA ARG A 134 -14.06 -24.23 -15.94
C ARG A 134 -14.33 -25.69 -15.53
N ALA A 135 -14.90 -25.91 -14.34
CA ALA A 135 -15.33 -27.21 -13.82
C ALA A 135 -16.84 -27.38 -14.03
#